data_AF-A0A1F6Z1F8-F1
#
_entry.id   AF-A0A1F6Z1F8-F1
#
_cell.length_a   1.000
_cell.length_b   1.000
_cell.length_c   1.000
_cell.angle_alpha   90.00
_cell.angle_beta   90.00
_cell.angle_gamma   90.00
#
_symmetry.space_group_name_H-M   'P 1'
#
loop_
_entity.id
_entity.type
_entity.pdbx_description
1 polymer ?
#
loop_
_entity_poly.entity_id
_entity_poly.type
_entity_poly.pdbx_seq_one_letter_code
_entity_poly.pdbx_strand_id
1 'polypeptide(L)'
;MKRERKEAWFRIIVAIISGIVLAIWRYIIYALAIINWFIVLFKGKKNKDIAEFCEYWNTELYKFVRYLTFVSNKRPFPFSNMEKISKVE
;
A
#
# COMPACT_ATOMS: atom_id res chain seq x y z
N MET A 1 -19.75 19.94 -7.08
CA MET A 1 -20.18 19.95 -5.66
C MET A 1 -20.82 18.65 -5.17
N LYS A 2 -21.91 18.14 -5.78
CA LYS A 2 -22.59 16.91 -5.29
C LYS A 2 -21.70 15.65 -5.28
N ARG A 3 -20.78 15.51 -6.26
CA ARG A 3 -19.84 14.38 -6.37
C ARG A 3 -18.78 14.38 -5.27
N GLU A 4 -18.16 15.53 -5.00
CA GLU A 4 -17.15 15.68 -3.94
C GLU A 4 -17.73 15.42 -2.55
N ARG A 5 -18.97 15.87 -2.27
CA ARG A 5 -19.65 15.55 -1.00
C ARG A 5 -19.87 14.05 -0.82
N LYS A 6 -20.28 13.34 -1.88
CA LYS A 6 -20.43 11.87 -1.83
C LYS A 6 -19.10 11.17 -1.60
N GLU A 7 -18.04 11.61 -2.28
CA GLU A 7 -16.71 11.00 -2.09
C GLU A 7 -16.18 11.24 -0.68
N ALA A 8 -16.38 12.44 -0.10
CA ALA A 8 -15.99 12.74 1.28
C ALA A 8 -16.63 11.76 2.29
N TRP A 9 -17.91 11.43 2.12
CA TRP A 9 -18.56 10.39 2.93
C TRP A 9 -18.01 8.98 2.64
N PHE A 10 -17.78 8.65 1.37
CA PHE A 10 -17.21 7.36 0.98
C PHE A 10 -15.79 7.16 1.54
N ARG A 11 -15.03 8.25 1.78
CA ARG A 11 -13.71 8.18 2.43
C ARG A 11 -13.74 7.51 3.80
N ILE A 12 -14.84 7.62 4.56
CA ILE A 12 -14.98 6.95 5.86
C ILE A 12 -14.99 5.43 5.68
N ILE A 13 -15.74 4.91 4.69
CA ILE A 13 -15.82 3.47 4.40
C ILE A 13 -14.45 2.95 3.96
N VAL A 14 -13.78 3.68 3.07
CA VAL A 14 -12.43 3.32 2.61
C VAL A 14 -11.42 3.39 3.75
N ALA A 15 -11.50 4.40 4.63
CA ALA A 15 -10.62 4.53 5.80
C ALA A 15 -10.68 3.28 6.69
N ILE A 16 -11.89 2.77 6.93
CA ILE A 16 -12.10 1.57 7.73
C ILE A 16 -11.60 0.32 7.00
N ILE A 17 -12.11 0.05 5.80
CA ILE A 17 -11.84 -1.22 5.11
C ILE A 17 -10.38 -1.30 4.66
N SER A 18 -9.92 -0.33 3.88
CA SER A 18 -8.53 -0.31 3.39
C SER A 18 -7.54 -0.09 4.53
N GLY A 19 -7.90 0.70 5.54
CA GLY A 19 -7.07 0.92 6.71
C GLY A 19 -6.81 -0.37 7.48
N ILE A 20 -7.84 -1.19 7.73
CA ILE A 20 -7.69 -2.49 8.39
C ILE A 20 -6.82 -3.44 7.56
N VAL A 21 -7.09 -3.55 6.25
CA VAL A 21 -6.30 -4.41 5.35
C VAL A 21 -4.83 -4.01 5.34
N LEU A 22 -4.54 -2.72 5.16
CA LEU A 22 -3.18 -2.19 5.15
C LEU A 22 -2.49 -2.33 6.50
N ALA A 23 -3.22 -2.17 7.61
CA ALA A 23 -2.69 -2.36 8.95
C ALA A 23 -2.28 -3.81 9.21
N ILE A 24 -3.06 -4.78 8.75
CA ILE A 24 -2.70 -6.21 8.84
C ILE A 24 -1.49 -6.51 7.95
N TRP A 25 -1.52 -6.08 6.67
CA TRP A 25 -0.40 -6.29 5.76
C TRP A 25 0.91 -5.66 6.24
N ARG A 26 0.86 -4.53 6.95
CA ARG A 26 2.04 -3.88 7.52
C ARG A 26 2.91 -4.84 8.33
N TYR A 27 2.30 -5.72 9.12
CA TYR A 27 3.05 -6.69 9.93
C TYR A 27 3.80 -7.71 9.05
N ILE A 28 3.17 -8.14 7.94
CA ILE A 28 3.82 -9.00 6.94
C ILE A 28 4.99 -8.26 6.30
N ILE A 29 4.82 -6.99 5.94
CA ILE A 29 5.90 -6.17 5.35
C ILE A 29 7.08 -6.02 6.31
N TYR A 30 6.83 -5.81 7.60
CA TYR A 30 7.93 -5.74 8.58
C TYR A 30 8.69 -7.06 8.70
N ALA A 31 7.99 -8.20 8.73
CA ALA A 31 8.63 -9.50 8.73
C ALA A 31 9.46 -9.73 7.45
N LEU A 32 8.88 -9.42 6.29
CA LEU A 32 9.55 -9.53 5.00
C LEU A 32 10.76 -8.60 4.86
N ALA A 33 10.70 -7.40 5.43
CA ALA A 33 11.82 -6.47 5.46
C ALA A 33 13.00 -7.04 6.27
N ILE A 34 12.73 -7.63 7.45
CA ILE A 34 13.74 -8.30 8.27
C ILE A 34 14.33 -9.50 7.52
N ILE A 35 13.49 -10.33 6.90
CA ILE A 35 13.94 -11.48 6.10
C ILE A 35 14.83 -11.02 4.93
N ASN A 36 14.41 -9.98 4.20
CA ASN A 36 15.16 -9.48 3.06
C ASN A 36 16.49 -8.85 3.50
N TRP A 37 16.52 -8.20 4.66
CA TRP A 37 17.76 -7.70 5.28
C TRP A 37 18.75 -8.84 5.56
N PHE A 38 18.31 -9.95 6.17
CA PHE A 38 19.16 -11.12 6.35
C PHE A 38 19.61 -11.73 5.01
N ILE A 39 18.73 -11.80 4.01
CA ILE A 39 19.08 -12.28 2.67
C ILE A 39 20.22 -11.46 2.07
N VAL A 40 20.14 -10.12 2.18
CA VAL A 40 21.20 -9.23 1.70
C VAL A 40 22.51 -9.46 2.46
N LEU A 41 22.46 -9.58 3.79
CA LEU A 41 23.67 -9.82 4.60
C LEU A 41 24.41 -11.10 4.21
N PHE A 42 23.69 -12.20 3.96
CA PHE A 42 24.33 -13.48 3.66
C PHE A 42 24.57 -13.74 2.18
N LYS A 43 23.74 -13.21 1.27
CA LYS A 43 23.83 -13.46 -0.18
C LYS A 43 24.40 -12.28 -0.98
N GLY A 44 24.59 -11.13 -0.36
CA GLY A 44 25.06 -9.90 -1.02
C GLY A 44 24.06 -9.27 -2.01
N LYS A 45 22.85 -9.85 -2.15
CA LYS A 45 21.80 -9.37 -3.04
C LYS A 45 20.43 -9.57 -2.42
N LYS A 46 19.52 -8.62 -2.64
CA LYS A 46 18.13 -8.71 -2.17
C LYS A 46 17.34 -9.76 -2.94
N ASN A 47 16.28 -10.27 -2.32
CA ASN A 47 15.26 -11.05 -3.03
C ASN A 47 14.31 -10.09 -3.76
N LYS A 48 14.23 -10.21 -5.09
CA LYS A 48 13.40 -9.34 -5.93
C LYS A 48 11.91 -9.53 -5.68
N ASP A 49 11.45 -10.76 -5.50
CA ASP A 49 10.03 -11.06 -5.28
C ASP A 49 9.53 -10.46 -3.96
N ILE A 50 10.35 -10.55 -2.90
CA ILE A 50 10.03 -9.91 -1.61
C ILE A 50 9.97 -8.40 -1.78
N ALA A 51 10.95 -7.81 -2.47
CA ALA A 51 10.96 -6.37 -2.71
C ALA A 51 9.75 -5.92 -3.56
N GLU A 52 9.33 -6.72 -4.55
CA GLU A 52 8.13 -6.46 -5.34
C GLU A 52 6.86 -6.52 -4.50
N PHE A 53 6.74 -7.51 -3.62
CA PHE A 53 5.60 -7.60 -2.72
C PHE A 53 5.52 -6.39 -1.77
N CYS A 54 6.65 -5.96 -1.20
CA CYS A 54 6.72 -4.74 -0.40
C CYS A 54 6.31 -3.50 -1.21
N GLU A 55 6.68 -3.42 -2.48
CA GLU A 55 6.32 -2.29 -3.35
C GLU A 55 4.81 -2.22 -3.65
N TYR A 56 4.14 -3.37 -3.78
CA TYR A 56 2.67 -3.37 -3.86
C TYR A 56 2.04 -2.75 -2.62
N TRP A 57 2.46 -3.14 -1.41
CA TRP A 57 1.93 -2.55 -0.18
C TRP A 57 2.28 -1.05 -0.06
N ASN A 58 3.50 -0.65 -0.40
CA ASN A 58 3.90 0.76 -0.38
C ASN A 58 3.03 1.61 -1.33
N THR A 59 2.77 1.10 -2.53
CA THR A 59 1.91 1.76 -3.50
C THR A 59 0.48 1.89 -2.97
N GLU A 60 -0.09 0.84 -2.39
CA GLU A 60 -1.45 0.89 -1.84
C GLU A 60 -1.55 1.81 -0.62
N LEU A 61 -0.54 1.84 0.26
CA LEU A 61 -0.46 2.79 1.37
C LEU A 61 -0.40 4.23 0.86
N TYR A 62 0.40 4.50 -0.17
CA TYR A 62 0.52 5.82 -0.78
C TYR A 62 -0.82 6.30 -1.38
N LYS A 63 -1.48 5.43 -2.15
CA LYS A 63 -2.83 5.70 -2.70
C LYS A 63 -3.83 5.97 -1.58
N PHE A 64 -3.81 5.15 -0.53
CA PHE A 64 -4.68 5.30 0.63
C PHE A 64 -4.52 6.66 1.31
N VAL A 65 -3.29 7.07 1.62
CA VAL A 65 -3.03 8.37 2.27
C VAL A 65 -3.43 9.52 1.36
N ARG A 66 -3.10 9.47 0.06
CA ARG A 66 -3.54 10.50 -0.90
C ARG A 66 -5.06 10.61 -1.00
N TYR A 67 -5.73 9.47 -0.91
CA TYR A 67 -7.17 9.42 -0.90
C TYR A 67 -7.71 10.05 0.40
N LEU A 68 -7.25 9.66 1.57
CA LEU A 68 -7.76 10.23 2.83
C LEU A 68 -7.48 11.74 2.99
N THR A 69 -6.38 12.22 2.43
CA THR A 69 -5.96 13.63 2.49
C THR A 69 -6.54 14.49 1.37
N PHE A 70 -7.51 13.98 0.62
CA PHE A 70 -8.17 14.69 -0.49
C PHE A 70 -7.22 15.09 -1.64
N VAL A 71 -6.00 14.56 -1.68
CA VAL A 71 -5.04 14.76 -2.78
C VAL A 71 -5.47 14.00 -4.04
N SER A 72 -6.27 12.94 -3.90
CA SER A 72 -6.80 12.17 -5.02
C SER A 72 -8.15 11.51 -4.71
N ASN A 73 -8.94 11.25 -5.76
CA ASN A 73 -10.14 10.42 -5.72
C ASN A 73 -9.88 8.97 -6.20
N LYS A 74 -8.62 8.62 -6.49
CA LYS A 74 -8.22 7.23 -6.77
C LYS A 74 -8.22 6.44 -5.46
N ARG A 75 -9.08 5.43 -5.37
CA ARG A 75 -9.20 4.56 -4.20
C ARG A 75 -8.05 3.54 -4.18
N PRO A 76 -7.64 3.06 -3.00
CA PRO A 76 -6.71 1.93 -2.87
C PRO A 76 -7.48 0.60 -2.88
N PHE A 77 -6.73 -0.51 -2.89
CA PHE A 77 -7.24 -1.84 -2.61
C PHE A 77 -8.03 -1.87 -1.26
N PRO A 78 -9.15 -2.61 -1.15
CA PRO A 78 -9.73 -3.53 -2.14
C PRO A 78 -10.73 -2.88 -3.11
N PHE A 79 -10.85 -1.55 -3.12
CA PHE A 79 -11.83 -0.85 -3.97
C PHE A 79 -11.33 -0.59 -5.39
N SER A 80 -10.06 -0.86 -5.66
CA SER A 80 -9.44 -0.85 -6.97
C SER A 80 -8.41 -1.97 -7.08
N ASN A 81 -7.99 -2.26 -8.31
CA ASN A 81 -6.89 -3.17 -8.55
C ASN A 81 -5.59 -2.63 -7.95
N MET A 82 -4.76 -3.56 -7.48
CA MET A 82 -3.40 -3.26 -7.06
C MET A 82 -2.57 -2.90 -8.28
N GLU A 83 -1.74 -1.87 -8.15
CA GLU A 83 -0.78 -1.47 -9.17
C GLU A 83 0.53 -1.13 -8.48
N LYS A 84 1.66 -1.17 -9.19
CA LYS A 84 2.93 -0.64 -8.71
C LYS A 84 3.14 0.75 -9.29
N ILE A 85 3.53 1.73 -8.47
CA ILE A 85 3.87 3.07 -8.96
C ILE A 85 5.33 3.10 -9.45
N SER A 86 6.22 2.37 -8.79
CA SER A 86 7.64 2.33 -9.15
C SER A 86 8.09 0.94 -9.60
N LYS A 87 9.21 0.90 -10.32
CA LYS A 87 9.93 -0.34 -10.60
C LYS A 87 10.84 -0.64 -9.42
N VAL A 88 10.94 -1.91 -9.05
CA VAL A 88 11.94 -2.34 -8.06
C VAL A 88 13.31 -2.31 -8.73
N GLU A 89 14.20 -1.48 -8.18
CA GLU A 89 15.59 -1.29 -8.65
C GLU A 89 16.48 -2.51 -8.44
#